data_AF-A0A0G4GQP1-F1
#
_entry.id   AF-A0A0G4GQP1-F1
#
_cell.length_a   1.000
_cell.length_b   1.000
_cell.length_c   1.000
_cell.angle_alpha   90.00
_cell.angle_beta   90.00
_cell.angle_gamma   90.00
#
_symmetry.space_group_name_H-M   'P 1'
#
loop_
_entity.id
_entity.type
_entity.pdbx_description
1 polymer ?
#
loop_
_entity_poly.entity_id
_entity_poly.type
_entity_poly.pdbx_seq_one_letter_code
_entity_poly.pdbx_strand_id
1 'polypeptide(L)'
;MLCAVRSSSQSLQLQPASTVSLSGSVTFVTEDSPSYAWTKVAAIRHETTRNGTVLPLSKRSILGADSVPGTFPARGKHPACVAAVVTAQRVKGRTSKFEFPALPTNATYSLIAFGVQNIEDDWVDFTGSQPFGLYTPPQSSPCVPSAYSSSLCTEHITIAADARENVTDIHFTYQATHPLPAALNATVRYRHGEGRLERLKGITTLYLKGSAMERGYAHGYLLAPQIVDMVEFFLLQDMIRDVGYYTDTFLPALHAALALSPQARDGLEGIMAGLRASGASLVVPSLGRAVTHLDILALNVYSDSGAFAPYQPAHAPKPLVPSPHAACSQFVFWGNATSTGETVTGRNMDGEADIRHRTVTNFVMFVVDPSERGLARHVHFLWPGFLGASSGLNEHGFYMMEDAGCHPDSAIAPVGMPFLRDVISNQLMTQVPNPDTDPVAAFEAQMSTQKASTGGSCANGCIFVYAVPSNSCSESSSNAEHGCGFVYEGDLYGGETRVAGRVPPMIEEGIMATNHYYAYNAEPSEPEKCNGMKASFSSLWRYEAGKNRVESLLRAHRPGQRVGIDQAAVQGLLQTVAHGMTEHSIITFPDRRAVAVAVADPNGMWDAPYREYTPFTLDEIFSHFDLQDIFEVNYV
;
A
#
# COMPACT_ATOMS: atom_id res chain seq x y z
N MET A 1 -17.31 -13.24 0.89
CA MET A 1 -18.36 -14.29 1.03
C MET A 1 -19.25 -14.11 2.27
N LEU A 2 -19.08 -13.05 3.07
CA LEU A 2 -19.77 -12.86 4.35
C LEU A 2 -21.12 -12.10 4.26
N CYS A 3 -21.42 -11.38 3.17
CA CYS A 3 -22.73 -10.76 2.97
C CYS A 3 -23.76 -11.61 2.20
N ALA A 4 -23.39 -12.80 1.70
CA ALA A 4 -24.26 -13.60 0.81
C ALA A 4 -25.02 -14.75 1.50
N VAL A 5 -24.80 -15.01 2.79
CA VAL A 5 -25.43 -16.15 3.47
C VAL A 5 -26.51 -15.68 4.44
N ARG A 6 -27.69 -15.37 3.90
CA ARG A 6 -28.99 -15.57 4.55
C ARG A 6 -30.14 -15.38 3.56
N SER A 7 -30.23 -16.31 2.61
CA SER A 7 -31.50 -16.66 1.97
C SER A 7 -31.84 -18.13 2.29
N SER A 8 -31.85 -18.51 3.57
CA SER A 8 -32.53 -19.74 3.99
C SER A 8 -33.94 -19.39 4.41
N SER A 9 -34.90 -19.95 3.69
CA SER A 9 -36.35 -19.77 3.80
C SER A 9 -36.91 -20.41 5.07
N GLN A 10 -36.65 -19.80 6.23
CA GLN A 10 -37.52 -19.93 7.39
C GLN A 10 -38.15 -18.57 7.68
N SER A 11 -39.44 -18.47 7.36
CA SER A 11 -40.26 -17.30 7.67
C SER A 11 -40.45 -17.19 9.18
N LEU A 12 -39.45 -16.65 9.89
CA LEU A 12 -39.73 -15.91 11.11
C LEU A 12 -40.54 -14.69 10.68
N GLN A 13 -41.80 -14.60 11.11
CA GLN A 13 -42.56 -13.36 11.07
C GLN A 13 -41.85 -12.35 11.97
N LEU A 14 -40.91 -11.60 11.38
CA LEU A 14 -40.30 -10.44 12.02
C LEU A 14 -41.42 -9.43 12.25
N GLN A 15 -41.65 -9.05 13.50
CA GLN A 15 -42.48 -7.89 13.82
C GLN A 15 -41.96 -6.68 13.03
N PRO A 16 -42.84 -5.76 12.57
CA PRO A 16 -42.41 -4.56 11.88
C PRO A 16 -41.43 -3.81 12.79
N ALA A 17 -40.18 -3.66 12.34
CA ALA A 17 -39.18 -2.93 13.10
C ALA A 17 -39.65 -1.49 13.28
N SER A 18 -39.66 -0.99 14.52
CA SER A 18 -39.83 0.43 14.79
C SER A 18 -38.72 1.21 14.09
N THR A 19 -39.05 2.39 13.57
CA THR A 19 -38.12 3.28 12.87
C THR A 19 -38.07 4.65 13.54
N VAL A 20 -36.93 5.34 13.46
CA VAL A 20 -36.78 6.72 13.92
C VAL A 20 -36.21 7.61 12.82
N SER A 21 -36.42 8.92 12.92
CA SER A 21 -35.74 9.90 12.07
C SER A 21 -34.37 10.25 12.64
N LEU A 22 -33.38 10.38 11.75
CA LEU A 22 -32.01 10.79 12.07
C LEU A 22 -31.66 11.99 11.19
N SER A 23 -31.29 13.12 11.79
CA SER A 23 -31.00 14.35 11.03
C SER A 23 -29.71 15.02 11.49
N GLY A 24 -29.11 15.80 10.61
CA GLY A 24 -27.86 16.49 10.94
C GLY A 24 -27.42 17.47 9.87
N SER A 25 -26.14 17.85 9.92
CA SER A 25 -25.56 18.80 8.99
C SER A 25 -24.17 18.40 8.51
N VAL A 26 -23.88 18.67 7.24
CA VAL A 26 -22.57 18.50 6.63
C VAL A 26 -21.97 19.88 6.43
N THR A 27 -20.79 20.14 7.00
CA THR A 27 -20.06 21.39 6.80
C THR A 27 -18.87 21.16 5.88
N PHE A 28 -18.72 22.02 4.87
CA PHE A 28 -17.60 21.94 3.94
C PHE A 28 -16.38 22.67 4.53
N VAL A 29 -15.24 21.97 4.60
CA VAL A 29 -13.98 22.53 5.11
C VAL A 29 -13.14 23.17 3.99
N THR A 30 -13.40 22.83 2.73
CA THR A 30 -12.69 23.38 1.56
C THR A 30 -13.67 24.04 0.58
N GLU A 31 -13.28 25.19 0.02
CA GLU A 31 -14.09 25.96 -0.95
C GLU A 31 -13.95 25.47 -2.40
N ASP A 32 -12.95 24.65 -2.69
CA ASP A 32 -12.36 24.54 -4.03
C ASP A 32 -12.77 23.30 -4.84
N SER A 33 -13.92 22.69 -4.59
CA SER A 33 -14.42 21.65 -5.50
C SER A 33 -15.69 22.07 -6.24
N PRO A 34 -15.56 22.89 -7.32
CA PRO A 34 -16.69 23.32 -8.15
C PRO A 34 -17.33 22.18 -8.95
N SER A 35 -16.76 20.97 -8.95
CA SER A 35 -17.19 19.84 -9.77
C SER A 35 -18.34 19.00 -9.19
N TYR A 36 -18.76 19.21 -7.94
CA TYR A 36 -19.82 18.40 -7.31
C TYR A 36 -21.07 19.24 -7.06
N ALA A 37 -22.16 18.87 -7.74
CA ALA A 37 -23.44 19.56 -7.61
C ALA A 37 -24.21 19.15 -6.34
N TRP A 38 -23.91 17.97 -5.79
CA TRP A 38 -24.68 17.37 -4.70
C TRP A 38 -23.79 16.70 -3.65
N THR A 39 -24.27 16.70 -2.41
CA THR A 39 -23.70 15.91 -1.31
C THR A 39 -24.72 14.86 -0.90
N LYS A 40 -24.28 13.61 -0.75
CA LYS A 40 -25.09 12.53 -0.21
C LYS A 40 -24.55 12.12 1.16
N VAL A 41 -25.44 11.67 2.03
CA VAL A 41 -25.13 11.08 3.32
C VAL A 41 -25.70 9.68 3.35
N ALA A 42 -24.87 8.71 3.72
CA ALA A 42 -25.27 7.31 3.83
C ALA A 42 -25.16 6.80 5.27
N ALA A 43 -26.16 6.04 5.68
CA ALA A 43 -26.17 5.31 6.94
C ALA A 43 -25.85 3.83 6.66
N ILE A 44 -24.74 3.36 7.23
CA ILE A 44 -24.24 2.00 7.02
C ILE A 44 -24.48 1.20 8.29
N ARG A 45 -25.27 0.14 8.19
CA ARG A 45 -25.62 -0.68 9.34
C ARG A 45 -24.46 -1.61 9.67
N HIS A 46 -24.09 -1.67 10.94
CA HIS A 46 -23.11 -2.62 11.43
C HIS A 46 -23.71 -3.99 11.67
N GLU A 47 -22.87 -5.01 11.50
CA GLU A 47 -23.15 -6.34 12.00
C GLU A 47 -22.90 -6.42 13.51
N THR A 48 -23.67 -7.27 14.16
CA THR A 48 -23.53 -7.57 15.58
C THR A 48 -23.32 -9.06 15.75
N THR A 49 -22.29 -9.42 16.48
CA THR A 49 -22.02 -10.81 16.89
C THR A 49 -23.18 -11.37 17.73
N ARG A 50 -23.22 -12.70 17.92
CA ARG A 50 -24.27 -13.36 18.73
C ARG A 50 -24.33 -12.85 20.18
N ASN A 51 -23.21 -12.36 20.70
CA ASN A 51 -23.05 -11.79 22.04
C ASN A 51 -23.29 -10.28 22.10
N GLY A 52 -23.79 -9.64 21.03
CA GLY A 52 -24.14 -8.22 21.04
C GLY A 52 -22.98 -7.28 20.74
N THR A 53 -21.76 -7.79 20.49
CA THR A 53 -20.62 -6.94 20.11
C THR A 53 -20.79 -6.45 18.67
N VAL A 54 -20.76 -5.13 18.49
CA VAL A 54 -20.78 -4.48 17.18
C VAL A 54 -19.42 -4.71 16.48
N LEU A 55 -19.46 -5.22 15.26
CA LEU A 55 -18.25 -5.39 14.45
C LEU A 55 -17.81 -4.05 13.84
N PRO A 56 -16.50 -3.75 13.75
CA PRO A 56 -16.01 -2.57 13.05
C PRO A 56 -16.47 -2.55 11.60
N LEU A 57 -16.73 -1.35 11.06
CA LEU A 57 -17.05 -1.21 9.65
C LEU A 57 -15.82 -1.53 8.79
N SER A 58 -15.98 -2.39 7.79
CA SER A 58 -14.89 -2.71 6.88
C SER A 58 -14.84 -1.76 5.67
N LYS A 59 -13.63 -1.44 5.20
CA LYS A 59 -13.37 -0.76 3.92
C LYS A 59 -14.10 -1.47 2.79
N ARG A 60 -14.00 -2.81 2.72
CA ARG A 60 -14.67 -3.65 1.71
C ARG A 60 -16.18 -3.43 1.67
N SER A 61 -16.81 -3.19 2.81
CA SER A 61 -18.24 -2.95 2.91
C SER A 61 -18.65 -1.61 2.30
N ILE A 62 -17.84 -0.56 2.42
CA ILE A 62 -18.08 0.72 1.73
C ILE A 62 -17.86 0.59 0.22
N LEU A 63 -16.88 -0.23 -0.17
CA LEU A 63 -16.40 -0.27 -1.55
C LEU A 63 -17.13 -1.29 -2.42
N GLY A 64 -18.12 -2.00 -1.85
CA GLY A 64 -18.94 -2.96 -2.59
C GLY A 64 -18.23 -4.26 -2.92
N ALA A 65 -17.04 -4.53 -2.36
CA ALA A 65 -16.30 -5.78 -2.56
C ALA A 65 -16.99 -7.02 -1.95
N ASP A 66 -17.95 -6.80 -1.03
CA ASP A 66 -18.78 -7.87 -0.46
C ASP A 66 -19.99 -8.24 -1.35
N SER A 67 -20.16 -7.58 -2.50
CA SER A 67 -21.15 -7.99 -3.51
C SER A 67 -20.77 -9.34 -4.14
N VAL A 68 -21.76 -10.08 -4.66
CA VAL A 68 -21.49 -11.41 -5.25
C VAL A 68 -20.42 -11.27 -6.34
N PRO A 69 -19.39 -12.13 -6.38
CA PRO A 69 -18.36 -12.06 -7.43
C PRO A 69 -19.00 -11.97 -8.81
N GLY A 70 -18.68 -10.92 -9.57
CA GLY A 70 -19.26 -10.64 -10.89
C GLY A 70 -20.54 -9.80 -10.90
N THR A 71 -21.11 -9.45 -9.75
CA THR A 71 -22.18 -8.46 -9.62
C THR A 71 -21.69 -7.28 -8.79
N PHE A 72 -20.73 -6.53 -9.34
CA PHE A 72 -20.53 -5.19 -8.81
C PHE A 72 -21.83 -4.42 -8.93
N PRO A 73 -22.19 -3.58 -7.95
CA PRO A 73 -23.18 -2.57 -8.20
C PRO A 73 -22.76 -1.85 -9.49
N ALA A 74 -23.65 -1.78 -10.48
CA ALA A 74 -23.38 -0.94 -11.65
C ALA A 74 -22.95 0.44 -11.15
N ARG A 75 -22.01 1.09 -11.87
CA ARG A 75 -21.46 2.41 -11.49
C ARG A 75 -22.57 3.30 -10.93
N GLY A 76 -22.37 3.81 -9.72
CA GLY A 76 -23.36 4.64 -9.02
C GLY A 76 -24.45 3.88 -8.26
N LYS A 77 -24.25 2.61 -7.86
CA LYS A 77 -25.16 1.90 -6.93
C LYS A 77 -24.47 1.59 -5.61
N HIS A 78 -25.18 1.74 -4.50
CA HIS A 78 -24.62 1.53 -3.16
C HIS A 78 -24.52 0.03 -2.78
N PRO A 79 -23.58 -0.36 -1.90
CA PRO A 79 -23.49 -1.72 -1.35
C PRO A 79 -24.73 -2.14 -0.56
N ALA A 80 -24.92 -3.45 -0.38
CA ALA A 80 -26.08 -4.01 0.34
C ALA A 80 -26.11 -3.68 1.84
N CYS A 81 -24.97 -3.32 2.46
CA CYS A 81 -24.89 -2.91 3.87
C CYS A 81 -25.38 -1.47 4.12
N VAL A 82 -25.61 -0.71 3.05
CA VAL A 82 -26.11 0.67 3.15
C VAL A 82 -27.61 0.62 3.40
N ALA A 83 -28.01 1.08 4.58
CA ALA A 83 -29.40 1.06 4.99
C ALA A 83 -30.22 2.17 4.32
N ALA A 84 -29.59 3.33 4.10
CA ALA A 84 -30.21 4.46 3.43
C ALA A 84 -29.14 5.41 2.88
N VAL A 85 -29.48 6.09 1.79
CA VAL A 85 -28.74 7.22 1.23
C VAL A 85 -29.70 8.37 1.04
N VAL A 86 -29.33 9.56 1.50
CA VAL A 86 -30.14 10.77 1.35
C VAL A 86 -29.31 11.89 0.76
N THR A 87 -29.92 12.69 -0.11
CA THR A 87 -29.29 13.90 -0.65
C THR A 87 -29.37 15.01 0.38
N ALA A 88 -28.23 15.57 0.77
CA ALA A 88 -28.17 16.71 1.66
C ALA A 88 -28.63 17.97 0.91
N GLN A 89 -29.65 18.65 1.45
CA GLN A 89 -30.16 19.86 0.84
C GLN A 89 -29.18 21.01 1.08
N ARG A 90 -28.71 21.63 0.00
CA ARG A 90 -27.82 22.79 0.06
C ARG A 90 -28.57 23.98 0.66
N VAL A 91 -28.23 24.37 1.87
CA VAL A 91 -28.71 25.61 2.49
C VAL A 91 -27.75 26.74 2.08
N LYS A 92 -28.24 27.97 1.88
CA LYS A 92 -27.35 29.12 1.60
C LYS A 92 -26.33 29.25 2.75
N GLY A 93 -25.05 29.01 2.45
CA GLY A 93 -23.97 28.91 3.44
C GLY A 93 -23.26 27.56 3.33
N ARG A 94 -22.06 27.40 3.88
CA ARG A 94 -21.20 26.20 3.75
C ARG A 94 -21.74 24.94 4.48
N THR A 95 -23.05 24.82 4.68
CA THR A 95 -23.67 23.76 5.46
C THR A 95 -24.88 23.19 4.74
N SER A 96 -24.89 21.88 4.51
CA SER A 96 -26.02 21.15 3.95
C SER A 96 -26.72 20.36 5.06
N LYS A 97 -28.05 20.30 5.06
CA LYS A 97 -28.80 19.49 6.04
C LYS A 97 -29.21 18.16 5.42
N PHE A 98 -29.25 17.10 6.22
CA PHE A 98 -29.76 15.79 5.81
C PHE A 98 -30.75 15.25 6.84
N GLU A 99 -31.65 14.38 6.38
CA GLU A 99 -32.59 13.65 7.23
C GLU A 99 -32.84 12.27 6.65
N PHE A 100 -32.63 11.23 7.46
CA PHE A 100 -33.11 9.88 7.20
C PHE A 100 -34.46 9.70 7.89
N PRO A 101 -35.59 9.64 7.16
CA PRO A 101 -36.92 9.69 7.77
C PRO A 101 -37.30 8.42 8.54
N ALA A 102 -36.65 7.29 8.25
CA ALA A 102 -37.00 5.99 8.84
C ALA A 102 -35.81 5.02 8.87
N LEU A 103 -34.91 5.18 9.85
CA LEU A 103 -33.88 4.17 10.13
C LEU A 103 -34.41 3.11 11.11
N PRO A 104 -34.16 1.81 10.86
CA PRO A 104 -34.50 0.76 11.82
C PRO A 104 -33.86 0.98 13.20
N THR A 105 -34.69 0.84 14.24
CA THR A 105 -34.25 0.78 15.64
C THR A 105 -33.55 -0.54 15.96
N ASN A 106 -32.94 -0.62 17.14
CA ASN A 106 -32.14 -1.75 17.60
C ASN A 106 -30.99 -2.11 16.64
N ALA A 107 -30.31 -1.06 16.16
CA ALA A 107 -29.24 -1.18 15.20
C ALA A 107 -28.19 -0.08 15.43
N THR A 108 -26.95 -0.41 15.06
CA THR A 108 -25.83 0.51 15.11
C THR A 108 -25.44 0.90 13.70
N TYR A 109 -25.17 2.19 13.48
CA TYR A 109 -24.85 2.77 12.19
C TYR A 109 -23.54 3.56 12.25
N SER A 110 -22.77 3.49 11.16
CA SER A 110 -21.79 4.51 10.82
C SER A 110 -22.38 5.42 9.76
N LEU A 111 -22.01 6.70 9.82
CA LEU A 111 -22.41 7.66 8.80
C LEU A 111 -21.23 8.10 7.97
N ILE A 112 -21.47 8.19 6.66
CA ILE A 112 -20.51 8.74 5.71
C ILE A 112 -21.18 9.84 4.89
N ALA A 113 -20.41 10.87 4.53
CA ALA A 113 -20.82 11.92 3.61
C ALA A 113 -19.88 11.92 2.40
N PHE A 114 -20.43 12.06 1.20
CA PHE A 114 -19.64 12.08 -0.04
C PHE A 114 -20.27 12.97 -1.12
N GLY A 115 -19.42 13.40 -2.06
CA GLY A 115 -19.81 14.26 -3.16
C GLY A 115 -20.13 13.46 -4.40
N VAL A 116 -21.21 13.82 -5.10
CA VAL A 116 -21.57 13.20 -6.38
C VAL A 116 -21.73 14.24 -7.48
N GLN A 117 -21.34 13.88 -8.69
CA GLN A 117 -21.44 14.76 -9.85
C GLN A 117 -22.88 14.75 -10.39
N ASN A 118 -23.48 13.56 -10.53
CA ASN A 118 -24.88 13.39 -10.89
C ASN A 118 -25.72 13.05 -9.65
N ILE A 119 -26.90 13.66 -9.50
CA ILE A 119 -27.82 13.33 -8.41
C ILE A 119 -28.30 11.88 -8.48
N GLU A 120 -28.30 11.30 -9.68
CA GLU A 120 -28.66 9.89 -9.93
C GLU A 120 -27.57 8.91 -9.48
N ASP A 121 -26.35 9.36 -9.19
CA ASP A 121 -25.29 8.49 -8.68
C ASP A 121 -25.59 8.16 -7.21
N ASP A 122 -25.98 6.93 -6.90
CA ASP A 122 -26.31 6.50 -5.54
C ASP A 122 -25.09 6.25 -4.65
N TRP A 123 -23.87 6.28 -5.21
CA TRP A 123 -22.65 5.95 -4.47
C TRP A 123 -21.38 6.69 -4.94
N VAL A 124 -20.29 6.47 -4.20
CA VAL A 124 -18.96 7.07 -4.41
C VAL A 124 -18.32 6.55 -5.70
N ASP A 125 -17.68 7.44 -6.45
CA ASP A 125 -16.82 7.17 -7.61
C ASP A 125 -15.40 7.68 -7.33
N PHE A 126 -14.52 6.77 -6.95
CA PHE A 126 -13.13 7.03 -6.57
C PHE A 126 -12.19 7.27 -7.76
N THR A 127 -12.67 7.35 -9.01
CA THR A 127 -11.80 7.76 -10.14
C THR A 127 -11.42 9.23 -10.11
N GLY A 128 -12.16 10.04 -9.36
CA GLY A 128 -11.95 11.48 -9.24
C GLY A 128 -11.60 11.95 -7.83
N SER A 129 -11.44 13.27 -7.72
CA SER A 129 -11.27 14.04 -6.48
C SER A 129 -12.55 14.02 -5.64
N GLN A 130 -13.04 12.86 -5.24
CA GLN A 130 -14.30 12.81 -4.51
C GLN A 130 -14.11 13.22 -3.06
N PRO A 131 -14.79 14.30 -2.64
CA PRO A 131 -14.78 14.64 -1.25
C PRO A 131 -15.59 13.60 -0.48
N PHE A 132 -14.99 13.15 0.60
CA PHE A 132 -15.48 12.09 1.46
C PHE A 132 -15.23 12.51 2.91
N GLY A 133 -16.15 12.16 3.80
CA GLY A 133 -16.10 12.49 5.22
C GLY A 133 -16.73 11.39 6.04
N LEU A 134 -16.06 11.01 7.13
CA LEU A 134 -16.58 10.11 8.14
C LEU A 134 -17.13 10.95 9.29
N TYR A 135 -18.21 10.49 9.91
CA TYR A 135 -18.68 11.11 11.14
C TYR A 135 -17.71 10.83 12.30
N THR A 136 -17.19 11.90 12.90
CA THR A 136 -16.34 11.89 14.11
C THR A 136 -16.88 12.95 15.09
N PRO A 137 -17.33 12.60 16.30
CA PRO A 137 -17.79 13.55 17.31
C PRO A 137 -16.67 14.53 17.72
N PRO A 138 -17.00 15.74 18.18
CA PRO A 138 -16.02 16.77 18.55
C PRO A 138 -15.07 16.41 19.71
N GLN A 139 -15.29 15.29 20.42
CA GLN A 139 -14.57 14.89 21.64
C GLN A 139 -14.33 13.38 21.74
N SER A 140 -14.38 12.63 20.62
CA SER A 140 -14.26 11.17 20.70
C SER A 140 -12.87 10.74 21.16
N SER A 141 -12.84 9.76 22.07
CA SER A 141 -11.68 8.93 22.38
C SER A 141 -10.96 8.49 21.10
N PRO A 142 -9.63 8.29 21.13
CA PRO A 142 -8.94 7.73 19.99
C PRO A 142 -9.66 6.46 19.56
N CYS A 143 -10.01 6.36 18.28
CA CYS A 143 -10.53 5.13 17.71
C CYS A 143 -9.60 4.02 18.18
N VAL A 144 -10.13 3.04 18.91
CA VAL A 144 -9.34 1.85 19.25
C VAL A 144 -8.89 1.30 17.90
N PRO A 145 -7.57 1.26 17.60
CA PRO A 145 -7.11 0.72 16.34
C PRO A 145 -7.66 -0.70 16.30
N SER A 146 -8.67 -0.95 15.48
CA SER A 146 -9.10 -2.32 15.30
C SER A 146 -7.89 -3.03 14.68
N ALA A 147 -7.60 -4.25 15.10
CA ALA A 147 -6.47 -5.04 14.62
C ALA A 147 -6.58 -5.46 13.13
N TYR A 148 -7.29 -4.71 12.29
CA TYR A 148 -7.53 -4.99 10.88
C TYR A 148 -7.34 -3.70 10.06
N SER A 149 -6.35 -3.68 9.15
CA SER A 149 -6.17 -2.62 8.14
C SER A 149 -7.37 -2.51 7.20
N SER A 150 -8.22 -3.54 7.16
CA SER A 150 -9.47 -3.55 6.40
C SER A 150 -10.62 -2.82 7.09
N SER A 151 -10.45 -2.26 8.28
CA SER A 151 -11.51 -1.51 8.97
C SER A 151 -11.37 0.01 8.82
N LEU A 152 -12.45 0.71 9.16
CA LEU A 152 -12.50 2.16 9.23
C LEU A 152 -12.59 2.63 10.68
N CYS A 153 -11.91 3.73 10.96
CA CYS A 153 -12.13 4.50 12.17
C CYS A 153 -13.40 5.36 11.94
N THR A 154 -14.51 4.87 12.45
CA THR A 154 -15.82 5.53 12.39
C THR A 154 -16.48 5.44 13.74
N GLU A 155 -17.15 6.52 14.14
CA GLU A 155 -17.95 6.52 15.36
C GLU A 155 -19.35 5.99 15.11
N HIS A 156 -19.89 5.33 16.13
CA HIS A 156 -21.09 4.53 16.01
C HIS A 156 -22.30 5.27 16.59
N ILE A 157 -23.39 5.31 15.83
CA ILE A 157 -24.70 5.76 16.30
C ILE A 157 -25.57 4.53 16.57
N THR A 158 -25.83 4.24 17.83
CA THR A 158 -26.73 3.14 18.22
C THR A 158 -28.12 3.67 18.48
N ILE A 159 -29.09 3.20 17.70
CA ILE A 159 -30.49 3.54 17.86
C ILE A 159 -31.14 2.44 18.70
N ALA A 160 -31.52 2.75 19.94
CA ALA A 160 -32.17 1.80 20.84
C ALA A 160 -33.58 1.40 20.33
N ALA A 161 -34.08 0.24 20.77
CA ALA A 161 -35.38 -0.29 20.35
C ALA A 161 -36.56 0.64 20.73
N ASP A 162 -36.41 1.36 21.84
CA ASP A 162 -37.40 2.27 22.41
C ASP A 162 -37.12 3.74 22.12
N ALA A 163 -36.13 4.06 21.27
CA ALA A 163 -35.82 5.42 20.87
C ALA A 163 -37.06 6.09 20.25
N ARG A 164 -37.49 7.21 20.84
CA ARG A 164 -38.63 8.02 20.35
C ARG A 164 -38.23 9.41 19.88
N GLU A 165 -36.97 9.79 20.10
CA GLU A 165 -36.46 11.13 19.82
C GLU A 165 -35.48 11.11 18.64
N ASN A 166 -35.42 12.24 17.93
CA ASN A 166 -34.48 12.42 16.82
C ASN A 166 -33.08 12.63 17.38
N VAL A 167 -32.09 11.93 16.82
CA VAL A 167 -30.69 12.28 17.04
C VAL A 167 -30.35 13.46 16.12
N THR A 168 -29.87 14.55 16.70
CA THR A 168 -29.50 15.81 16.02
C THR A 168 -28.01 16.13 16.22
N ASP A 169 -27.48 17.13 15.52
CA ASP A 169 -26.12 17.68 15.71
C ASP A 169 -24.96 16.79 15.25
N ILE A 170 -25.20 15.96 14.25
CA ILE A 170 -24.14 15.25 13.53
C ILE A 170 -23.43 16.23 12.60
N HIS A 171 -22.10 16.33 12.75
CA HIS A 171 -21.23 17.15 11.92
C HIS A 171 -20.17 16.29 11.22
N PHE A 172 -19.96 16.54 9.93
CA PHE A 172 -18.92 15.87 9.15
C PHE A 172 -17.78 16.83 8.85
N THR A 173 -16.55 16.30 8.92
CA THR A 173 -15.37 16.93 8.32
C THR A 173 -15.22 16.40 6.90
N TYR A 174 -15.47 17.27 5.93
CA TYR A 174 -15.55 16.90 4.52
C TYR A 174 -14.31 17.40 3.77
N GLN A 175 -13.51 16.48 3.24
CA GLN A 175 -12.23 16.78 2.59
C GLN A 175 -12.15 16.11 1.21
N ALA A 176 -11.75 16.90 0.21
CA ALA A 176 -11.44 16.44 -1.14
C ALA A 176 -9.99 15.98 -1.23
N THR A 177 -9.76 14.99 -2.09
CA THR A 177 -8.41 14.55 -2.49
C THR A 177 -7.98 15.34 -3.72
N HIS A 178 -6.69 15.58 -3.91
CA HIS A 178 -6.20 16.21 -5.12
C HIS A 178 -6.16 15.18 -6.26
N PRO A 179 -6.77 15.44 -7.44
CA PRO A 179 -6.55 14.54 -8.57
C PRO A 179 -5.06 14.57 -8.96
N LEU A 180 -4.57 13.56 -9.67
CA LEU A 180 -3.27 13.70 -10.34
C LEU A 180 -3.27 14.95 -11.23
N PRO A 181 -2.12 15.63 -11.42
CA PRO A 181 -2.05 16.88 -12.16
C PRO A 181 -2.75 16.75 -13.53
N ALA A 182 -3.61 17.70 -13.88
CA ALA A 182 -4.37 17.64 -15.15
C ALA A 182 -3.45 17.70 -16.38
N ALA A 183 -2.30 18.36 -16.25
CA ALA A 183 -1.22 18.34 -17.22
C ALA A 183 -0.29 17.13 -16.99
N LEU A 184 -0.82 15.91 -17.13
CA LEU A 184 0.03 14.75 -17.36
C LEU A 184 0.77 15.02 -18.68
N ASN A 185 2.11 14.92 -18.66
CA ASN A 185 3.10 15.43 -19.62
C ASN A 185 3.68 16.81 -19.22
N ALA A 186 4.02 16.98 -17.95
CA ALA A 186 4.71 18.16 -17.43
C ALA A 186 6.20 17.87 -17.21
N THR A 187 7.07 18.83 -17.55
CA THR A 187 8.53 18.75 -17.39
C THR A 187 9.03 19.91 -16.54
N VAL A 188 10.00 19.64 -15.67
CA VAL A 188 10.70 20.64 -14.85
C VAL A 188 12.20 20.45 -15.04
N ARG A 189 12.89 21.50 -15.47
CA ARG A 189 14.35 21.50 -15.74
C ARG A 189 15.09 22.32 -14.68
N TYR A 190 16.27 21.86 -14.27
CA TYR A 190 17.19 22.61 -13.41
C TYR A 190 18.64 22.41 -13.87
N ARG A 191 19.58 23.20 -13.32
CA ARG A 191 20.94 23.39 -13.87
C ARG A 191 21.68 22.10 -14.28
N HIS A 192 21.48 20.98 -13.59
CA HIS A 192 22.06 19.66 -13.93
C HIS A 192 21.08 18.47 -13.79
N GLY A 193 19.76 18.71 -13.78
CA GLY A 193 18.75 17.67 -13.57
C GLY A 193 17.42 17.96 -14.30
N GLU A 194 16.63 16.91 -14.48
CA GLU A 194 15.34 16.97 -15.18
C GLU A 194 14.32 16.04 -14.49
N GLY A 195 13.12 16.58 -14.27
CA GLY A 195 11.96 15.85 -13.79
C GLY A 195 10.87 15.87 -14.84
N ARG A 196 10.21 14.73 -15.09
CA ARG A 196 9.04 14.69 -15.99
C ARG A 196 7.96 13.76 -15.47
N LEU A 197 6.71 14.22 -15.50
CA LEU A 197 5.54 13.42 -15.12
C LEU A 197 4.64 13.22 -16.33
N GLU A 198 4.40 11.97 -16.74
CA GLU A 198 3.60 11.63 -17.92
C GLU A 198 2.73 10.38 -17.70
N ARG A 199 1.88 10.07 -18.69
CA ARG A 199 1.20 8.77 -18.78
C ARG A 199 1.89 7.90 -19.83
N LEU A 200 2.64 6.90 -19.38
CA LEU A 200 3.22 5.89 -20.27
C LEU A 200 2.32 4.66 -20.28
N LYS A 201 1.70 4.35 -21.43
CA LYS A 201 0.76 3.22 -21.59
C LYS A 201 -0.33 3.16 -20.51
N GLY A 202 -0.81 4.32 -20.08
CA GLY A 202 -1.84 4.43 -19.03
C GLY A 202 -1.32 4.39 -17.60
N ILE A 203 -0.02 4.17 -17.35
CA ILE A 203 0.60 4.23 -16.02
C ILE A 203 1.21 5.61 -15.77
N THR A 204 0.93 6.21 -14.61
CA THR A 204 1.58 7.46 -14.20
C THR A 204 3.06 7.19 -14.00
N THR A 205 3.90 7.91 -14.72
CA THR A 205 5.35 7.67 -14.73
C THR A 205 6.08 8.96 -14.39
N LEU A 206 6.95 8.91 -13.38
CA LEU A 206 7.78 10.03 -12.95
C LEU A 206 9.24 9.73 -13.29
N TYR A 207 9.78 10.48 -14.25
CA TYR A 207 11.18 10.46 -14.63
C TYR A 207 11.96 11.44 -13.75
N LEU A 208 13.04 10.95 -13.14
CA LEU A 208 13.88 11.69 -12.23
C LEU A 208 15.35 11.52 -12.62
N LYS A 209 15.96 12.60 -13.13
CA LYS A 209 17.35 12.63 -13.57
C LYS A 209 18.16 13.69 -12.82
N GLY A 210 19.41 13.36 -12.50
CA GLY A 210 20.35 14.28 -11.85
C GLY A 210 20.85 13.74 -10.51
N SER A 211 21.36 14.62 -9.65
CA SER A 211 21.77 14.29 -8.28
C SER A 211 20.57 13.99 -7.38
N ALA A 212 20.78 13.35 -6.22
CA ALA A 212 19.72 13.09 -5.24
C ALA A 212 18.85 14.32 -4.93
N MET A 213 19.48 15.49 -4.72
CA MET A 213 18.80 16.77 -4.49
C MET A 213 17.92 17.18 -5.68
N GLU A 214 18.42 17.06 -6.91
CA GLU A 214 17.68 17.45 -8.12
C GLU A 214 16.50 16.50 -8.39
N ARG A 215 16.71 15.20 -8.21
CA ARG A 215 15.65 14.19 -8.30
C ARG A 215 14.59 14.42 -7.22
N GLY A 216 15.00 14.70 -5.99
CA GLY A 216 14.11 15.08 -4.91
C GLY A 216 13.30 16.34 -5.23
N TYR A 217 13.94 17.38 -5.75
CA TYR A 217 13.28 18.63 -6.16
C TYR A 217 12.20 18.38 -7.21
N ALA A 218 12.52 17.66 -8.27
CA ALA A 218 11.56 17.29 -9.31
C ALA A 218 10.36 16.52 -8.74
N HIS A 219 10.61 15.53 -7.88
CA HIS A 219 9.54 14.77 -7.20
C HIS A 219 8.66 15.71 -6.36
N GLY A 220 9.25 16.49 -5.45
CA GLY A 220 8.53 17.40 -4.59
C GLY A 220 7.72 18.44 -5.35
N TYR A 221 8.23 18.94 -6.48
CA TYR A 221 7.55 19.95 -7.30
C TYR A 221 6.37 19.35 -8.08
N LEU A 222 6.61 18.27 -8.83
CA LEU A 222 5.63 17.71 -9.77
C LEU A 222 4.45 17.01 -9.08
N LEU A 223 4.63 16.57 -7.83
CA LEU A 223 3.64 15.80 -7.08
C LEU A 223 3.24 16.45 -5.74
N ALA A 224 3.49 17.76 -5.57
CA ALA A 224 3.27 18.43 -4.29
C ALA A 224 1.88 18.22 -3.66
N PRO A 225 0.76 18.38 -4.39
CA PRO A 225 -0.56 18.15 -3.81
C PRO A 225 -0.79 16.69 -3.42
N GLN A 226 -0.25 15.75 -4.20
CA GLN A 226 -0.40 14.32 -3.91
C GLN A 226 0.44 13.89 -2.71
N ILE A 227 1.59 14.52 -2.47
CA ILE A 227 2.37 14.29 -1.25
C ILE A 227 1.56 14.71 0.00
N VAL A 228 0.88 15.85 -0.05
CA VAL A 228 -0.02 16.28 1.04
C VAL A 228 -1.14 15.27 1.27
N ASP A 229 -1.75 14.76 0.20
CA ASP A 229 -2.78 13.71 0.29
C ASP A 229 -2.26 12.41 0.89
N MET A 230 -1.04 11.99 0.55
CA MET A 230 -0.43 10.78 1.11
C MET A 230 -0.18 10.94 2.62
N VAL A 231 0.17 12.15 3.08
CA VAL A 231 0.29 12.43 4.52
C VAL A 231 -1.09 12.45 5.19
N GLU A 232 -2.06 13.21 4.67
CA GLU A 232 -3.38 13.35 5.29
C GLU A 232 -4.17 12.04 5.29
N PHE A 233 -4.30 11.39 4.14
CA PHE A 233 -5.28 10.32 3.95
C PHE A 233 -4.71 8.93 4.13
N PHE A 234 -3.50 8.69 3.63
CA PHE A 234 -2.87 7.39 3.80
C PHE A 234 -2.20 7.30 5.18
N LEU A 235 -1.25 8.18 5.49
CA LEU A 235 -0.50 8.10 6.74
C LEU A 235 -1.38 8.42 7.96
N LEU A 236 -2.02 9.58 8.00
CA LEU A 236 -2.75 10.02 9.21
C LEU A 236 -4.12 9.37 9.34
N GLN A 237 -4.95 9.42 8.29
CA GLN A 237 -6.31 8.89 8.37
C GLN A 237 -6.34 7.35 8.37
N ASP A 238 -5.45 6.67 7.63
CA ASP A 238 -5.53 5.21 7.48
C ASP A 238 -4.51 4.44 8.31
N MET A 239 -3.23 4.81 8.29
CA MET A 239 -2.18 4.05 8.98
C MET A 239 -2.10 4.37 10.48
N ILE A 240 -2.04 5.66 10.84
CA ILE A 240 -1.78 6.10 12.22
C ILE A 240 -3.08 6.31 13.01
N ARG A 241 -4.13 6.88 12.38
CA ARG A 241 -5.49 7.08 12.93
C ARG A 241 -5.61 7.95 14.19
N ASP A 242 -4.51 8.54 14.65
CA ASP A 242 -4.44 9.37 15.85
C ASP A 242 -3.39 10.49 15.68
N VAL A 243 -3.88 11.71 15.46
CA VAL A 243 -3.04 12.91 15.26
C VAL A 243 -2.26 13.31 16.51
N GLY A 244 -2.83 13.10 17.70
CA GLY A 244 -2.16 13.42 18.96
C GLY A 244 -0.99 12.47 19.18
N TYR A 245 -1.22 11.17 19.04
CA TYR A 245 -0.16 10.17 19.07
C TYR A 245 0.92 10.43 18.00
N TYR A 246 0.50 10.74 16.77
CA TYR A 246 1.41 11.07 15.68
C TYR A 246 2.37 12.21 16.05
N THR A 247 1.82 13.31 16.55
CA THR A 247 2.55 14.55 16.82
C THR A 247 3.39 14.46 18.09
N ASP A 248 2.82 13.90 19.16
CA ASP A 248 3.40 13.96 20.50
C ASP A 248 4.29 12.75 20.83
N THR A 249 4.12 11.64 20.10
CA THR A 249 4.86 10.39 20.35
C THR A 249 5.66 9.93 19.14
N PHE A 250 5.01 9.71 18.00
CA PHE A 250 5.65 9.06 16.85
C PHE A 250 6.72 9.93 16.19
N LEU A 251 6.41 11.19 15.85
CA LEU A 251 7.37 12.09 15.21
C LEU A 251 8.63 12.34 16.07
N PRO A 252 8.54 12.62 17.39
CA PRO A 252 9.73 12.74 18.23
C PRO A 252 10.58 11.48 18.27
N ALA A 253 9.95 10.30 18.37
CA ALA A 253 10.68 9.04 18.41
C ALA A 253 11.38 8.73 17.08
N LEU A 254 10.70 9.00 15.95
CA LEU A 254 11.28 8.89 14.62
C LEU A 254 12.51 9.80 14.46
N HIS A 255 12.39 11.07 14.85
CA HIS A 255 13.49 12.04 14.79
C HIS A 255 14.70 11.58 15.60
N ALA A 256 14.48 10.98 16.76
CA ALA A 256 15.55 10.53 17.65
C ALA A 256 16.29 9.29 17.14
N ALA A 257 15.58 8.38 16.45
CA ALA A 257 16.11 7.06 16.13
C ALA A 257 16.65 6.93 14.70
N LEU A 258 16.06 7.64 13.73
CA LEU A 258 16.30 7.36 12.31
C LEU A 258 17.66 7.87 11.80
N ALA A 259 18.38 7.02 11.06
CA ALA A 259 19.54 7.38 10.26
C ALA A 259 19.19 7.47 8.78
N LEU A 260 19.67 8.52 8.12
CA LEU A 260 19.54 8.72 6.68
C LEU A 260 20.89 8.54 6.00
N SER A 261 20.93 7.76 4.91
CA SER A 261 22.05 7.80 3.99
C SER A 261 22.25 9.21 3.41
N PRO A 262 23.45 9.54 2.87
CA PRO A 262 23.64 10.81 2.16
C PRO A 262 22.62 10.99 1.02
N GLN A 263 22.35 9.93 0.26
CA GLN A 263 21.37 9.93 -0.83
C GLN A 263 19.95 10.27 -0.32
N ALA A 264 19.51 9.64 0.76
CA ALA A 264 18.19 9.92 1.34
C ALA A 264 18.09 11.33 1.93
N ARG A 265 19.16 11.84 2.56
CA ARG A 265 19.21 13.18 3.12
C ARG A 265 19.08 14.26 2.04
N ASP A 266 19.89 14.16 1.00
CA ASP A 266 19.90 15.12 -0.11
C ASP A 266 18.58 15.03 -0.89
N GLY A 267 18.06 13.81 -1.10
CA GLY A 267 16.74 13.59 -1.70
C GLY A 267 15.60 14.22 -0.91
N LEU A 268 15.62 14.10 0.43
CA LEU A 268 14.63 14.73 1.32
C LEU A 268 14.70 16.25 1.28
N GLU A 269 15.90 16.82 1.29
CA GLU A 269 16.08 18.26 1.11
C GLU A 269 15.54 18.72 -0.24
N GLY A 270 15.79 17.93 -1.28
CA GLY A 270 15.26 18.12 -2.62
C GLY A 270 13.73 18.16 -2.62
N ILE A 271 13.08 17.13 -2.08
CA ILE A 271 11.60 17.07 -1.99
C ILE A 271 11.07 18.32 -1.29
N MET A 272 11.64 18.70 -0.14
CA MET A 272 11.18 19.88 0.59
C MET A 272 11.38 21.19 -0.20
N ALA A 273 12.46 21.30 -0.97
CA ALA A 273 12.67 22.45 -1.86
C ALA A 273 11.68 22.48 -3.03
N GLY A 274 11.40 21.33 -3.64
CA GLY A 274 10.41 21.17 -4.72
C GLY A 274 8.99 21.50 -4.24
N LEU A 275 8.60 20.99 -3.07
CA LEU A 275 7.31 21.29 -2.44
C LEU A 275 7.10 22.80 -2.29
N ARG A 276 8.10 23.51 -1.73
CA ARG A 276 8.03 24.97 -1.54
C ARG A 276 7.96 25.74 -2.86
N ALA A 277 8.60 25.23 -3.91
CA ALA A 277 8.63 25.88 -5.22
C ALA A 277 7.38 25.60 -6.07
N SER A 278 6.59 24.56 -5.75
CA SER A 278 5.43 24.13 -6.53
C SER A 278 4.28 25.15 -6.61
N GLY A 279 4.22 26.10 -5.67
CA GLY A 279 3.08 27.02 -5.52
C GLY A 279 1.82 26.38 -4.94
N ALA A 280 1.82 25.06 -4.67
CA ALA A 280 0.70 24.36 -4.06
C ALA A 280 0.55 24.69 -2.56
N SER A 281 -0.68 24.57 -2.04
CA SER A 281 -0.89 24.58 -0.59
C SER A 281 -0.27 23.33 0.02
N LEU A 282 0.64 23.52 0.99
CA LEU A 282 1.31 22.43 1.69
C LEU A 282 0.64 22.08 3.02
N VAL A 283 -0.49 22.71 3.35
CA VAL A 283 -1.18 22.54 4.64
C VAL A 283 -1.86 21.18 4.70
N VAL A 284 -1.48 20.38 5.71
CA VAL A 284 -2.16 19.14 6.09
C VAL A 284 -3.31 19.51 7.03
N PRO A 285 -4.57 19.35 6.62
CA PRO A 285 -5.71 19.85 7.39
C PRO A 285 -5.80 19.28 8.80
N SER A 286 -5.57 17.97 8.98
CA SER A 286 -5.65 17.32 10.28
C SER A 286 -4.58 17.81 11.27
N LEU A 287 -3.44 18.29 10.77
CA LEU A 287 -2.35 18.83 11.59
C LEU A 287 -2.45 20.35 11.79
N GLY A 288 -3.25 21.05 10.98
CA GLY A 288 -3.33 22.52 10.99
C GLY A 288 -2.01 23.21 10.62
N ARG A 289 -1.07 22.52 9.98
CA ARG A 289 0.25 23.03 9.60
C ARG A 289 0.71 22.47 8.26
N ALA A 290 1.73 23.10 7.67
CA ALA A 290 2.36 22.59 6.46
C ALA A 290 3.10 21.26 6.69
N VAL A 291 3.21 20.46 5.62
CA VAL A 291 4.09 19.28 5.56
C VAL A 291 5.52 19.68 5.90
N THR A 292 6.18 18.86 6.70
CA THR A 292 7.58 18.98 7.12
C THR A 292 8.39 17.76 6.68
N HIS A 293 9.71 17.86 6.79
CA HIS A 293 10.61 16.74 6.48
C HIS A 293 10.31 15.50 7.34
N LEU A 294 9.85 15.68 8.58
CA LEU A 294 9.47 14.56 9.45
C LEU A 294 8.21 13.85 8.97
N ASP A 295 7.27 14.56 8.33
CA ASP A 295 6.08 13.91 7.77
C ASP A 295 6.44 13.06 6.53
N ILE A 296 7.40 13.52 5.72
CA ILE A 296 7.95 12.73 4.61
C ILE A 296 8.67 11.48 5.14
N LEU A 297 9.48 11.61 6.19
CA LEU A 297 10.14 10.46 6.80
C LEU A 297 9.13 9.49 7.42
N ALA A 298 8.12 10.01 8.13
CA ALA A 298 7.04 9.21 8.70
C ALA A 298 6.28 8.43 7.64
N LEU A 299 6.03 9.02 6.48
CA LEU A 299 5.45 8.35 5.33
C LEU A 299 6.35 7.20 4.83
N ASN A 300 7.68 7.36 4.86
CA ASN A 300 8.64 6.34 4.42
C ASN A 300 8.86 5.20 5.43
N VAL A 301 8.42 5.37 6.68
CA VAL A 301 8.51 4.37 7.76
C VAL A 301 7.15 3.93 8.28
N TYR A 302 6.07 4.11 7.49
CA TYR A 302 4.71 3.81 7.95
C TYR A 302 4.56 2.35 8.42
N SER A 303 5.22 1.42 7.70
CA SER A 303 5.25 -0.02 8.03
C SER A 303 6.04 -0.32 9.29
N ASP A 304 6.89 0.61 9.73
CA ASP A 304 7.76 0.50 10.90
C ASP A 304 7.26 1.29 12.11
N SER A 305 6.07 1.92 12.01
CA SER A 305 5.54 2.82 13.04
C SER A 305 5.52 2.20 14.45
N GLY A 306 5.21 0.90 14.55
CA GLY A 306 5.20 0.16 15.81
C GLY A 306 6.58 -0.01 16.48
N ALA A 307 7.67 0.06 15.70
CA ALA A 307 9.02 -0.05 16.22
C ALA A 307 9.57 1.30 16.73
N PHE A 308 9.19 2.43 16.12
CA PHE A 308 9.65 3.74 16.56
C PHE A 308 8.89 4.23 17.79
N ALA A 309 7.59 3.99 17.84
CA ALA A 309 6.78 4.24 19.00
C ALA A 309 5.79 3.08 19.12
N PRO A 310 5.95 2.15 20.07
CA PRO A 310 4.93 1.13 20.29
C PRO A 310 3.66 1.84 20.79
N TYR A 311 2.58 1.79 19.99
CA TYR A 311 1.29 2.33 20.39
C TYR A 311 0.78 1.59 21.64
N GLN A 312 0.89 2.23 22.80
CA GLN A 312 0.34 1.76 24.07
C GLN A 312 -0.83 2.65 24.47
N PRO A 313 -2.08 2.32 24.11
CA PRO A 313 -3.23 3.08 24.57
C PRO A 313 -3.36 2.95 26.09
N ALA A 314 -3.61 4.07 26.77
CA ALA A 314 -3.68 4.15 28.23
C ALA A 314 -4.74 3.21 28.88
N HIS A 315 -5.64 2.63 28.10
CA HIS A 315 -6.73 1.76 28.57
C HIS A 315 -7.03 0.53 27.70
N ALA A 316 -6.24 0.20 26.66
CA ALA A 316 -6.53 -1.04 25.92
C ALA A 316 -5.79 -2.23 26.55
N PRO A 317 -6.43 -3.41 26.64
CA PRO A 317 -5.67 -4.64 26.86
C PRO A 317 -4.55 -4.73 25.82
N LYS A 318 -3.36 -5.19 26.24
CA LYS A 318 -2.25 -5.49 25.32
C LYS A 318 -2.84 -6.17 24.08
N PRO A 319 -2.64 -5.65 22.85
CA PRO A 319 -3.17 -6.30 21.68
C PRO A 319 -2.63 -7.73 21.65
N LEU A 320 -3.52 -8.72 21.71
CA LEU A 320 -3.18 -10.14 21.70
C LEU A 320 -2.71 -10.62 20.32
N VAL A 321 -2.42 -9.72 19.39
CA VAL A 321 -2.01 -10.04 18.02
C VAL A 321 -0.96 -9.02 17.56
N PRO A 322 0.20 -9.47 17.07
CA PRO A 322 1.18 -8.59 16.42
C PRO A 322 0.52 -7.96 15.19
N SER A 323 0.70 -6.65 15.02
CA SER A 323 0.15 -5.81 13.94
C SER A 323 0.22 -6.51 12.56
N PRO A 324 -0.91 -6.96 11.97
CA PRO A 324 -0.89 -7.76 10.74
C PRO A 324 -1.52 -6.99 9.59
N HIS A 325 -0.78 -6.12 8.89
CA HIS A 325 -1.41 -5.21 7.92
C HIS A 325 -0.83 -5.22 6.52
N ALA A 326 0.48 -5.39 6.34
CA ALA A 326 1.05 -5.66 5.03
C ALA A 326 0.88 -7.14 4.68
N ALA A 327 0.32 -7.42 3.52
CA ALA A 327 -0.05 -8.76 3.08
C ALA A 327 0.64 -9.16 1.75
N CYS A 328 1.87 -8.72 1.56
CA CYS A 328 2.63 -8.95 0.34
C CYS A 328 2.93 -10.44 0.08
N SER A 329 2.98 -10.82 -1.21
CA SER A 329 3.36 -12.17 -1.64
C SER A 329 4.31 -12.08 -2.82
N GLN A 330 5.33 -12.93 -2.84
CA GLN A 330 6.35 -12.90 -3.88
C GLN A 330 6.79 -14.28 -4.35
N PHE A 331 7.19 -14.36 -5.62
CA PHE A 331 7.71 -15.57 -6.25
C PHE A 331 8.93 -15.23 -7.12
N VAL A 332 9.89 -16.14 -7.17
CA VAL A 332 11.02 -16.12 -8.10
C VAL A 332 11.19 -17.53 -8.65
N PHE A 333 11.33 -17.67 -9.98
CA PHE A 333 11.61 -18.94 -10.66
C PHE A 333 12.68 -18.73 -11.73
N TRP A 334 13.50 -19.75 -11.97
CA TRP A 334 14.56 -19.73 -13.00
C TRP A 334 14.80 -21.13 -13.57
N GLY A 335 15.74 -21.27 -14.50
CA GLY A 335 16.25 -22.57 -14.92
C GLY A 335 15.16 -23.51 -15.47
N ASN A 336 15.18 -24.79 -15.12
CA ASN A 336 14.16 -25.75 -15.55
C ASN A 336 12.77 -25.51 -14.97
N ALA A 337 12.60 -24.69 -13.93
CA ALA A 337 11.29 -24.27 -13.48
C ALA A 337 10.57 -23.39 -14.53
N THR A 338 11.31 -22.58 -15.29
CA THR A 338 10.71 -21.67 -16.27
C THR A 338 10.67 -22.25 -17.68
N SER A 339 9.72 -21.78 -18.50
CA SER A 339 9.56 -22.24 -19.87
C SER A 339 10.74 -21.91 -20.78
N THR A 340 11.48 -20.84 -20.49
CA THR A 340 12.60 -20.35 -21.30
C THR A 340 13.97 -20.56 -20.64
N GLY A 341 14.04 -20.78 -19.33
CA GLY A 341 15.29 -20.83 -18.56
C GLY A 341 15.69 -19.50 -17.95
N GLU A 342 15.07 -18.43 -18.41
CA GLU A 342 15.24 -17.08 -17.86
C GLU A 342 14.61 -16.99 -16.47
N THR A 343 15.10 -16.05 -15.67
CA THR A 343 14.51 -15.71 -14.38
C THR A 343 13.21 -14.94 -14.59
N VAL A 344 12.18 -15.27 -13.81
CA VAL A 344 10.93 -14.52 -13.73
C VAL A 344 10.54 -14.32 -12.27
N THR A 345 10.02 -13.13 -11.96
CA THR A 345 9.53 -12.82 -10.61
C THR A 345 8.10 -12.33 -10.66
N GLY A 346 7.37 -12.45 -9.54
CA GLY A 346 6.03 -11.91 -9.39
C GLY A 346 5.79 -11.41 -7.98
N ARG A 347 5.10 -10.28 -7.82
CA ARG A 347 4.72 -9.70 -6.53
C ARG A 347 3.29 -9.17 -6.52
N ASN A 348 2.62 -9.36 -5.38
CA ASN A 348 1.47 -8.58 -4.96
C ASN A 348 1.85 -7.63 -3.82
N MET A 349 1.45 -6.37 -3.93
CA MET A 349 1.39 -5.43 -2.82
C MET A 349 -0.05 -5.43 -2.29
N ASP A 350 -0.21 -5.58 -0.98
CA ASP A 350 -1.51 -5.75 -0.34
C ASP A 350 -1.52 -5.08 1.03
N GLY A 351 -2.60 -4.36 1.34
CA GLY A 351 -2.94 -3.95 2.71
C GLY A 351 -2.76 -2.47 3.01
N GLU A 352 -2.25 -1.71 2.03
CA GLU A 352 -2.11 -0.26 2.03
C GLU A 352 -3.30 0.47 1.37
N ALA A 353 -4.34 -0.25 0.95
CA ALA A 353 -5.53 0.29 0.33
C ALA A 353 -6.30 1.19 1.31
N ASP A 354 -6.12 2.50 1.21
CA ASP A 354 -6.86 3.48 2.00
C ASP A 354 -8.28 3.65 1.45
N ILE A 355 -9.21 4.10 2.30
CA ILE A 355 -10.63 4.21 1.93
C ILE A 355 -10.90 5.21 0.81
N ARG A 356 -9.96 6.11 0.52
CA ARG A 356 -10.06 7.12 -0.55
C ARG A 356 -9.32 6.68 -1.82
N HIS A 357 -8.75 5.47 -1.83
CA HIS A 357 -8.04 4.88 -2.96
C HIS A 357 -6.84 5.71 -3.41
N ARG A 358 -6.17 6.42 -2.51
CA ARG A 358 -4.96 7.19 -2.84
C ARG A 358 -3.80 6.28 -3.20
N THR A 359 -3.66 5.13 -2.56
CA THR A 359 -2.65 4.14 -2.94
C THR A 359 -2.91 3.46 -4.29
N VAL A 360 -4.13 3.54 -4.84
CA VAL A 360 -4.43 3.09 -6.20
C VAL A 360 -4.32 4.25 -7.20
N THR A 361 -4.96 5.38 -6.90
CA THR A 361 -5.05 6.54 -7.80
C THR A 361 -3.74 7.31 -7.92
N ASN A 362 -2.88 7.26 -6.91
CA ASN A 362 -1.53 7.83 -6.93
C ASN A 362 -0.45 6.76 -7.11
N PHE A 363 -0.75 5.60 -7.67
CA PHE A 363 0.30 4.67 -8.08
C PHE A 363 1.23 5.33 -9.12
N VAL A 364 2.54 5.34 -8.86
CA VAL A 364 3.56 5.94 -9.73
C VAL A 364 4.65 4.92 -10.02
N MET A 365 5.00 4.79 -11.31
CA MET A 365 6.25 4.18 -11.75
C MET A 365 7.34 5.25 -11.73
N PHE A 366 8.27 5.15 -10.81
CA PHE A 366 9.43 6.02 -10.70
C PHE A 366 10.54 5.49 -11.60
N VAL A 367 11.05 6.33 -12.48
CA VAL A 367 12.15 6.03 -13.41
C VAL A 367 13.31 6.94 -13.02
N VAL A 368 14.40 6.35 -12.56
CA VAL A 368 15.49 7.07 -11.90
C VAL A 368 16.78 6.94 -12.69
N ASP A 369 17.36 8.08 -13.08
CA ASP A 369 18.64 8.21 -13.77
C ASP A 369 19.63 9.04 -12.91
N PRO A 370 20.37 8.39 -12.00
CA PRO A 370 21.29 9.09 -11.11
C PRO A 370 22.50 9.63 -11.88
N SER A 371 22.88 10.88 -11.59
CA SER A 371 24.09 11.50 -12.16
C SER A 371 25.37 11.09 -11.41
N GLU A 372 25.23 10.55 -10.20
CA GLU A 372 26.32 10.10 -9.36
C GLU A 372 27.05 8.91 -10.01
N ARG A 373 28.38 9.00 -10.06
CA ARG A 373 29.20 8.00 -10.76
C ARG A 373 29.06 6.61 -10.12
N GLY A 374 28.78 5.62 -10.95
CA GLY A 374 28.74 4.21 -10.56
C GLY A 374 27.40 3.77 -9.98
N LEU A 375 26.38 4.65 -9.98
CA LEU A 375 25.02 4.27 -9.65
C LEU A 375 24.25 3.86 -10.92
N ALA A 376 23.46 2.81 -10.81
CA ALA A 376 22.63 2.27 -11.88
C ALA A 376 21.29 3.01 -12.01
N ARG A 377 20.84 3.15 -13.26
CA ARG A 377 19.46 3.51 -13.57
C ARG A 377 18.52 2.42 -13.10
N HIS A 378 17.36 2.80 -12.58
CA HIS A 378 16.39 1.82 -12.10
C HIS A 378 14.96 2.32 -12.20
N VAL A 379 14.03 1.38 -12.14
CA VAL A 379 12.61 1.65 -12.00
C VAL A 379 12.10 1.07 -10.68
N HIS A 380 11.20 1.79 -10.03
CA HIS A 380 10.51 1.29 -8.84
C HIS A 380 9.07 1.79 -8.79
N PHE A 381 8.26 1.14 -7.95
CA PHE A 381 6.81 1.32 -7.95
C PHE A 381 6.33 1.67 -6.55
N LEU A 382 5.83 2.88 -6.36
CA LEU A 382 5.40 3.39 -5.06
C LEU A 382 4.47 4.60 -5.24
N TRP A 383 4.29 5.38 -4.18
CA TRP A 383 3.44 6.56 -4.13
C TRP A 383 4.25 7.85 -3.98
N PRO A 384 3.64 9.02 -4.26
CA PRO A 384 4.24 10.32 -4.03
C PRO A 384 4.73 10.49 -2.58
N GLY A 385 5.91 11.10 -2.41
CA GLY A 385 6.52 11.39 -1.12
C GLY A 385 7.44 10.28 -0.59
N PHE A 386 7.48 9.12 -1.24
CA PHE A 386 8.46 8.09 -0.92
C PHE A 386 9.84 8.45 -1.46
N LEU A 387 10.86 8.41 -0.59
CA LEU A 387 12.25 8.77 -0.89
C LEU A 387 13.03 7.65 -1.60
N GLY A 388 12.63 6.42 -1.34
CA GLY A 388 13.29 5.22 -1.87
C GLY A 388 12.29 4.26 -2.49
N ALA A 389 12.66 2.99 -2.58
CA ALA A 389 11.89 1.97 -3.28
C ALA A 389 11.32 0.92 -2.32
N SER A 390 10.17 0.34 -2.65
CA SER A 390 9.68 -0.90 -2.02
C SER A 390 9.87 -2.09 -2.97
N SER A 391 9.80 -1.81 -4.27
CA SER A 391 9.88 -2.80 -5.32
C SER A 391 10.54 -2.23 -6.57
N GLY A 392 11.53 -2.90 -7.15
CA GLY A 392 12.16 -2.38 -8.36
C GLY A 392 13.03 -3.35 -9.15
N LEU A 393 13.45 -2.87 -10.31
CA LEU A 393 14.36 -3.52 -11.24
C LEU A 393 15.36 -2.47 -11.74
N ASN A 394 16.66 -2.78 -11.74
CA ASN A 394 17.67 -1.89 -12.31
C ASN A 394 18.07 -2.25 -13.74
N GLU A 395 18.86 -1.38 -14.39
CA GLU A 395 19.28 -1.54 -15.79
C GLU A 395 20.13 -2.78 -16.07
N HIS A 396 20.63 -3.46 -15.02
CA HIS A 396 21.38 -4.71 -15.11
C HIS A 396 20.50 -5.95 -14.88
N GLY A 397 19.19 -5.77 -14.70
CA GLY A 397 18.25 -6.85 -14.44
C GLY A 397 18.25 -7.32 -12.98
N PHE A 398 18.89 -6.60 -12.06
CA PHE A 398 18.78 -6.88 -10.63
C PHE A 398 17.39 -6.48 -10.12
N TYR A 399 16.73 -7.43 -9.46
CA TYR A 399 15.42 -7.27 -8.86
C TYR A 399 15.53 -7.34 -7.34
N MET A 400 14.86 -6.41 -6.67
CA MET A 400 14.68 -6.47 -5.21
C MET A 400 13.33 -5.90 -4.80
N MET A 401 12.70 -6.58 -3.85
CA MET A 401 11.36 -6.26 -3.38
C MET A 401 11.20 -6.64 -1.90
N GLU A 402 10.64 -5.75 -1.08
CA GLU A 402 10.33 -6.04 0.33
C GLU A 402 8.92 -6.64 0.55
N ASP A 403 8.82 -7.52 1.52
CA ASP A 403 7.60 -7.85 2.26
C ASP A 403 7.83 -7.41 3.72
N ALA A 404 6.77 -6.94 4.40
CA ALA A 404 6.88 -6.71 5.84
C ALA A 404 7.17 -8.04 6.56
N GLY A 405 8.11 -8.02 7.50
CA GLY A 405 8.48 -9.17 8.31
C GLY A 405 7.80 -9.17 9.68
N CYS A 406 8.27 -10.08 10.54
CA CYS A 406 7.76 -10.20 11.89
C CYS A 406 8.55 -9.31 12.86
N HIS A 407 7.84 -8.42 13.55
CA HIS A 407 8.43 -7.60 14.60
C HIS A 407 8.70 -8.41 15.88
N PRO A 408 9.89 -8.32 16.49
CA PRO A 408 10.12 -8.82 17.84
C PRO A 408 9.21 -8.12 18.86
N ASP A 409 8.63 -8.90 19.79
CA ASP A 409 7.72 -8.34 20.79
C ASP A 409 8.39 -7.21 21.61
N SER A 410 7.70 -6.08 21.71
CA SER A 410 8.08 -4.92 22.53
C SER A 410 9.43 -4.27 22.17
N ALA A 411 9.97 -4.54 20.98
CA ALA A 411 11.21 -3.93 20.53
C ALA A 411 11.00 -2.47 20.10
N ILE A 412 12.00 -1.63 20.41
CA ILE A 412 12.02 -0.22 20.01
C ILE A 412 13.23 0.01 19.12
N ALA A 413 13.04 0.73 18.02
CA ALA A 413 14.09 1.09 17.09
C ALA A 413 15.22 1.84 17.83
N PRO A 414 16.48 1.38 17.75
CA PRO A 414 17.60 2.07 18.37
C PRO A 414 17.97 3.34 17.61
N VAL A 415 18.79 4.18 18.24
CA VAL A 415 19.43 5.31 17.53
C VAL A 415 20.31 4.78 16.40
N GLY A 416 20.19 5.41 15.24
CA GLY A 416 20.93 5.05 14.03
C GLY A 416 20.22 4.01 13.16
N MET A 417 18.91 3.81 13.34
CA MET A 417 18.14 2.83 12.59
C MET A 417 17.97 3.30 11.12
N PRO A 418 18.41 2.53 10.12
CA PRO A 418 18.07 2.81 8.72
C PRO A 418 16.58 2.54 8.46
N PHE A 419 16.01 3.17 7.44
CA PHE A 419 14.67 2.81 6.95
C PHE A 419 14.74 1.98 5.68
N LEU A 420 13.78 1.06 5.53
CA LEU A 420 13.78 0.02 4.50
C LEU A 420 13.82 0.58 3.07
N ARG A 421 13.08 1.67 2.82
CA ARG A 421 12.99 2.23 1.46
C ARG A 421 14.34 2.78 0.98
N ASP A 422 15.16 3.34 1.88
CA ASP A 422 16.53 3.74 1.58
C ASP A 422 17.44 2.53 1.33
N VAL A 423 17.30 1.48 2.16
CA VAL A 423 18.05 0.23 1.97
C VAL A 423 17.82 -0.33 0.56
N ILE A 424 16.56 -0.51 0.16
CA ILE A 424 16.20 -1.09 -1.15
C ILE A 424 16.64 -0.17 -2.30
N SER A 425 16.44 1.15 -2.17
CA SER A 425 16.88 2.09 -3.21
C SER A 425 18.39 2.05 -3.41
N ASN A 426 19.17 2.00 -2.32
CA ASN A 426 20.62 1.84 -2.41
C ASN A 426 21.00 0.53 -3.10
N GLN A 427 20.35 -0.59 -2.78
CA GLN A 427 20.60 -1.88 -3.45
C GLN A 427 20.32 -1.81 -4.96
N LEU A 428 19.17 -1.23 -5.36
CA LEU A 428 18.85 -1.04 -6.77
C LEU A 428 19.88 -0.17 -7.51
N MET A 429 20.44 0.84 -6.84
CA MET A 429 21.44 1.74 -7.42
C MET A 429 22.85 1.14 -7.49
N THR A 430 23.23 0.23 -6.60
CA THR A 430 24.64 -0.23 -6.52
C THR A 430 24.87 -1.65 -7.01
N GLN A 431 23.83 -2.48 -7.04
CA GLN A 431 23.99 -3.89 -7.37
C GLN A 431 24.14 -4.11 -8.88
N VAL A 432 25.26 -4.72 -9.25
CA VAL A 432 25.56 -5.14 -10.62
C VAL A 432 25.75 -6.65 -10.59
N PRO A 433 24.78 -7.45 -11.09
CA PRO A 433 24.91 -8.90 -11.12
C PRO A 433 26.20 -9.32 -11.83
N ASN A 434 26.97 -10.19 -11.19
CA ASN A 434 28.24 -10.69 -11.69
C ASN A 434 28.27 -12.23 -11.57
N PRO A 435 28.42 -12.97 -12.69
CA PRO A 435 28.48 -14.44 -12.64
C PRO A 435 29.64 -14.99 -11.80
N ASP A 436 30.69 -14.21 -11.56
CA ASP A 436 31.85 -14.63 -10.78
C ASP A 436 31.73 -14.31 -9.27
N THR A 437 30.64 -13.68 -8.83
CA THR A 437 30.44 -13.27 -7.43
C THR A 437 29.18 -13.91 -6.85
N ASP A 438 29.31 -14.58 -5.72
CA ASP A 438 28.15 -15.16 -5.02
C ASP A 438 27.13 -14.05 -4.69
N PRO A 439 25.91 -14.10 -5.25
CA PRO A 439 24.92 -13.05 -5.07
C PRO A 439 24.48 -12.91 -3.60
N VAL A 440 24.51 -14.00 -2.81
CA VAL A 440 24.21 -13.94 -1.37
C VAL A 440 25.31 -13.19 -0.64
N ALA A 441 26.58 -13.56 -0.86
CA ALA A 441 27.71 -12.88 -0.23
C ALA A 441 27.79 -11.39 -0.62
N ALA A 442 27.52 -11.04 -1.89
CA ALA A 442 27.49 -9.66 -2.36
C ALA A 442 26.38 -8.85 -1.67
N PHE A 443 25.19 -9.43 -1.55
CA PHE A 443 24.07 -8.82 -0.84
C PHE A 443 24.37 -8.63 0.64
N GLU A 444 24.87 -9.66 1.33
CA GLU A 444 25.18 -9.60 2.77
C GLU A 444 26.30 -8.60 3.07
N ALA A 445 27.32 -8.53 2.20
CA ALA A 445 28.38 -7.53 2.30
C ALA A 445 27.80 -6.11 2.23
N GLN A 446 26.88 -5.84 1.31
CA GLN A 446 26.23 -4.53 1.23
C GLN A 446 25.32 -4.27 2.43
N MET A 447 24.48 -5.23 2.80
CA MET A 447 23.59 -5.11 3.98
C MET A 447 24.37 -4.85 5.26
N SER A 448 25.60 -5.36 5.38
CA SER A 448 26.45 -5.10 6.55
C SER A 448 26.78 -3.62 6.77
N THR A 449 26.77 -2.82 5.70
CA THR A 449 26.97 -1.36 5.75
C THR A 449 25.72 -0.59 6.18
N GLN A 450 24.57 -1.27 6.22
CA GLN A 450 23.25 -0.72 6.49
C GLN A 450 22.64 -1.36 7.76
N LYS A 451 23.48 -1.67 8.75
CA LYS A 451 23.04 -2.22 10.05
C LYS A 451 23.00 -1.13 11.12
N ALA A 452 21.98 -1.20 11.96
CA ALA A 452 21.90 -0.45 13.21
C ALA A 452 22.91 -0.99 14.24
N SER A 453 23.08 -0.27 15.35
CA SER A 453 23.96 -0.67 16.45
C SER A 453 23.58 -2.01 17.10
N THR A 454 22.32 -2.44 16.95
CA THR A 454 21.79 -3.73 17.41
C THR A 454 22.10 -4.89 16.45
N GLY A 455 22.68 -4.63 15.27
CA GLY A 455 23.12 -5.64 14.31
C GLY A 455 22.14 -5.93 13.17
N GLY A 456 20.87 -5.53 13.29
CA GLY A 456 19.86 -5.68 12.24
C GLY A 456 19.71 -4.47 11.34
N SER A 457 18.93 -4.62 10.26
CA SER A 457 18.72 -3.60 9.22
C SER A 457 17.25 -3.18 9.07
N CYS A 458 16.35 -3.78 9.86
CA CYS A 458 14.91 -3.64 9.69
C CYS A 458 14.21 -3.33 11.03
N ALA A 459 13.45 -2.25 11.12
CA ALA A 459 12.96 -1.77 12.42
C ALA A 459 11.82 -2.65 12.94
N ASN A 460 10.86 -2.99 12.08
CA ASN A 460 9.67 -3.76 12.43
C ASN A 460 9.69 -5.19 11.85
N GLY A 461 10.85 -5.64 11.38
CA GLY A 461 11.01 -6.88 10.61
C GLY A 461 10.81 -6.68 9.12
N CYS A 462 11.60 -7.38 8.30
CA CYS A 462 11.58 -7.30 6.85
C CYS A 462 11.85 -8.66 6.22
N ILE A 463 11.38 -8.81 4.99
CA ILE A 463 11.68 -9.93 4.12
C ILE A 463 12.05 -9.32 2.77
N PHE A 464 13.29 -9.50 2.31
CA PHE A 464 13.72 -9.04 1.01
C PHE A 464 13.82 -10.22 0.06
N VAL A 465 13.10 -10.14 -1.06
CA VAL A 465 13.21 -11.13 -2.14
C VAL A 465 14.11 -10.56 -3.22
N TYR A 466 15.10 -11.36 -3.59
CA TYR A 466 16.17 -11.01 -4.49
C TYR A 466 16.10 -11.88 -5.75
N ALA A 467 16.37 -11.29 -6.92
CA ALA A 467 16.57 -12.06 -8.13
C ALA A 467 17.54 -11.38 -9.11
N VAL A 468 18.24 -12.21 -9.90
CA VAL A 468 19.17 -11.77 -10.95
C VAL A 468 18.91 -12.49 -12.27
N PRO A 469 19.44 -11.96 -13.40
CA PRO A 469 19.36 -12.65 -14.68
C PRO A 469 19.96 -14.05 -14.62
N SER A 470 19.37 -15.00 -15.37
CA SER A 470 19.79 -16.41 -15.36
C SER A 470 21.25 -16.64 -15.75
N ASN A 471 21.83 -15.75 -16.56
CA ASN A 471 23.24 -15.81 -16.93
C ASN A 471 24.20 -15.47 -15.76
N SER A 472 23.70 -14.87 -14.68
CA SER A 472 24.48 -14.47 -13.50
C SER A 472 24.55 -15.56 -12.43
N CYS A 473 23.87 -16.69 -12.66
CA CYS A 473 23.67 -17.78 -11.69
C CYS A 473 23.65 -19.18 -12.34
N SER A 474 24.09 -19.29 -13.62
CA SER A 474 24.11 -20.56 -14.36
C SER A 474 25.05 -21.61 -13.76
N GLU A 475 24.88 -22.90 -14.07
CA GLU A 475 25.68 -24.02 -13.54
C GLU A 475 27.20 -23.89 -13.78
N SER A 476 27.63 -23.12 -14.79
CA SER A 476 29.05 -22.83 -15.04
C SER A 476 29.63 -21.75 -14.14
N SER A 477 28.79 -21.04 -13.36
CA SER A 477 29.23 -20.06 -12.37
C SER A 477 29.71 -20.76 -11.11
N SER A 478 30.65 -20.14 -10.39
CA SER A 478 31.09 -20.61 -9.06
C SER A 478 29.97 -20.59 -8.00
N ASN A 479 28.77 -20.10 -8.34
CA ASN A 479 27.71 -19.72 -7.41
C ASN A 479 26.42 -20.53 -7.61
N ALA A 480 26.48 -21.63 -8.37
CA ALA A 480 25.33 -22.50 -8.63
C ALA A 480 24.63 -23.01 -7.35
N GLU A 481 25.31 -22.97 -6.20
CA GLU A 481 24.76 -23.38 -4.90
C GLU A 481 23.56 -22.53 -4.43
N HIS A 482 23.49 -21.24 -4.79
CA HIS A 482 22.43 -20.34 -4.31
C HIS A 482 21.36 -19.99 -5.36
N GLY A 483 21.59 -20.37 -6.63
CA GLY A 483 20.65 -20.13 -7.73
C GLY A 483 20.49 -18.63 -8.09
N CYS A 484 19.40 -18.32 -8.79
CA CYS A 484 19.15 -16.98 -9.33
C CYS A 484 18.32 -16.07 -8.43
N GLY A 485 17.89 -16.56 -7.27
CA GLY A 485 17.10 -15.80 -6.32
C GLY A 485 17.09 -16.40 -4.93
N PHE A 486 16.93 -15.55 -3.94
CA PHE A 486 16.91 -15.90 -2.53
C PHE A 486 16.03 -14.94 -1.75
N VAL A 487 15.80 -15.24 -0.47
CA VAL A 487 15.02 -14.42 0.45
C VAL A 487 15.87 -14.09 1.68
N TYR A 488 16.06 -12.83 2.01
CA TYR A 488 16.63 -12.41 3.29
C TYR A 488 15.51 -12.10 4.27
N GLU A 489 15.58 -12.67 5.47
CA GLU A 489 14.61 -12.46 6.54
C GLU A 489 15.33 -11.82 7.72
N GLY A 490 14.87 -10.66 8.21
CA GLY A 490 15.61 -9.95 9.24
C GLY A 490 14.78 -8.95 10.04
N ASP A 491 15.32 -8.54 11.18
CA ASP A 491 14.72 -7.55 12.08
C ASP A 491 15.78 -6.57 12.61
N LEU A 492 15.56 -6.01 13.80
CA LEU A 492 16.47 -5.05 14.41
C LEU A 492 17.74 -5.68 14.99
N TYR A 493 17.76 -7.00 15.22
CA TYR A 493 18.87 -7.72 15.85
C TYR A 493 19.74 -8.48 14.83
N GLY A 494 19.21 -8.78 13.65
CA GLY A 494 19.97 -9.45 12.60
C GLY A 494 19.10 -9.90 11.45
N GLY A 495 19.57 -10.92 10.74
CA GLY A 495 18.79 -11.60 9.72
C GLY A 495 19.55 -12.78 9.13
N GLU A 496 18.85 -13.59 8.35
CA GLU A 496 19.37 -14.81 7.72
C GLU A 496 18.87 -14.92 6.28
N THR A 497 19.73 -15.44 5.40
CA THR A 497 19.40 -15.71 4.01
C THR A 497 18.86 -17.12 3.82
N ARG A 498 17.70 -17.21 3.18
CA ARG A 498 17.02 -18.44 2.77
C ARG A 498 17.15 -18.63 1.25
N VAL A 499 17.68 -19.78 0.87
CA VAL A 499 17.83 -20.20 -0.53
C VAL A 499 16.80 -21.27 -0.92
N ALA A 500 16.64 -21.52 -2.22
CA ALA A 500 15.70 -22.49 -2.76
C ALA A 500 15.89 -23.91 -2.18
N GLY A 501 14.81 -24.69 -2.17
CA GLY A 501 14.82 -26.07 -1.69
C GLY A 501 14.99 -26.29 -0.18
N ARG A 502 15.32 -25.26 0.62
CA ARG A 502 15.46 -25.41 2.09
C ARG A 502 14.13 -25.49 2.83
N VAL A 503 13.12 -24.77 2.34
CA VAL A 503 11.77 -24.74 2.91
C VAL A 503 10.77 -24.94 1.78
N PRO A 504 9.55 -25.44 2.07
CA PRO A 504 8.53 -25.59 1.05
C PRO A 504 8.18 -24.24 0.38
N PRO A 505 7.82 -24.20 -0.92
CA PRO A 505 7.73 -25.33 -1.82
C PRO A 505 9.10 -25.93 -2.12
N MET A 506 9.17 -27.27 -2.13
CA MET A 506 10.43 -28.00 -2.35
C MET A 506 10.79 -28.00 -3.84
N ILE A 507 11.15 -26.82 -4.35
CA ILE A 507 11.60 -26.58 -5.72
C ILE A 507 13.06 -26.10 -5.69
N GLU A 508 13.90 -26.68 -6.54
CA GLU A 508 15.34 -26.35 -6.59
C GLU A 508 15.60 -24.99 -7.27
N GLU A 509 14.76 -24.64 -8.26
CA GLU A 509 14.92 -23.41 -9.06
C GLU A 509 13.74 -22.46 -8.86
N GLY A 510 13.33 -22.31 -7.60
CA GLY A 510 12.31 -21.35 -7.23
C GLY A 510 12.28 -21.05 -5.74
N ILE A 511 11.77 -19.87 -5.40
CA ILE A 511 11.56 -19.46 -4.02
C ILE A 511 10.34 -18.55 -3.94
N MET A 512 9.65 -18.57 -2.80
CA MET A 512 8.54 -17.67 -2.52
C MET A 512 8.62 -17.11 -1.10
N ALA A 513 7.93 -16.01 -0.88
CA ALA A 513 7.79 -15.36 0.40
C ALA A 513 6.39 -14.77 0.57
N THR A 514 5.98 -14.65 1.83
CA THR A 514 4.89 -13.77 2.26
C THR A 514 5.42 -12.93 3.43
N ASN A 515 4.63 -12.71 4.49
CA ASN A 515 4.99 -11.82 5.60
C ASN A 515 5.38 -12.57 6.88
N HIS A 516 6.05 -13.71 6.76
CA HIS A 516 6.58 -14.44 7.92
C HIS A 516 7.86 -15.19 7.58
N TYR A 517 8.67 -15.43 8.62
CA TYR A 517 9.99 -16.03 8.50
C TYR A 517 9.92 -17.55 8.45
N TYR A 518 10.89 -18.14 7.75
CA TYR A 518 11.12 -19.57 7.66
C TYR A 518 12.57 -19.97 7.97
N ALA A 519 13.49 -19.02 7.96
CA ALA A 519 14.88 -19.21 8.34
C ALA A 519 15.20 -18.43 9.63
N TYR A 520 15.06 -17.11 9.60
CA TYR A 520 15.50 -16.27 10.71
C TYR A 520 14.53 -16.30 11.90
N ASN A 521 15.01 -16.70 13.09
CA ASN A 521 14.20 -16.81 14.32
C ASN A 521 12.85 -17.54 14.08
N ALA A 522 12.84 -18.49 13.14
CA ALA A 522 11.73 -19.38 12.87
C ALA A 522 11.95 -20.66 13.68
N GLU A 523 10.89 -21.14 14.34
CA GLU A 523 10.94 -22.39 15.09
C GLU A 523 10.33 -23.50 14.22
N PRO A 524 11.10 -24.49 13.75
CA PRO A 524 10.57 -25.53 12.86
C PRO A 524 9.41 -26.33 13.47
N SER A 525 9.36 -26.43 14.80
CA SER A 525 8.26 -27.10 15.50
C SER A 525 7.00 -26.25 15.64
N GLU A 526 7.10 -24.94 15.40
CA GLU A 526 6.01 -23.95 15.45
C GLU A 526 6.06 -23.05 14.20
N PRO A 527 5.87 -23.61 12.99
CA PRO A 527 6.05 -22.90 11.71
C PRO A 527 5.08 -21.74 11.52
N GLU A 528 4.04 -21.63 12.35
CA GLU A 528 3.15 -20.49 12.40
C GLU A 528 3.73 -19.30 13.18
N LYS A 529 4.91 -19.44 13.79
CA LYS A 529 5.56 -18.39 14.58
C LYS A 529 6.85 -17.90 13.94
N CYS A 530 7.10 -16.62 14.09
CA CYS A 530 8.31 -15.91 13.70
C CYS A 530 8.62 -14.90 14.80
N ASN A 531 9.87 -14.82 15.26
CA ASN A 531 10.24 -14.01 16.43
C ASN A 531 9.40 -14.35 17.68
N GLY A 532 9.03 -15.62 17.85
CA GLY A 532 8.20 -16.11 18.96
C GLY A 532 6.72 -15.70 18.90
N MET A 533 6.32 -14.92 17.89
CA MET A 533 4.97 -14.40 17.72
C MET A 533 4.25 -15.13 16.59
N LYS A 534 2.96 -15.40 16.76
CA LYS A 534 2.16 -16.04 15.72
C LYS A 534 1.99 -15.11 14.51
N ALA A 535 2.42 -15.57 13.34
CA ALA A 535 2.22 -14.89 12.08
C ALA A 535 0.73 -14.70 11.77
N SER A 536 0.42 -13.70 10.94
CA SER A 536 -0.97 -13.42 10.57
C SER A 536 -1.57 -14.60 9.79
N PHE A 537 -2.86 -14.85 10.01
CA PHE A 537 -3.58 -15.88 9.24
C PHE A 537 -3.48 -15.64 7.74
N SER A 538 -3.56 -14.38 7.29
CA SER A 538 -3.41 -13.99 5.89
C SER A 538 -2.07 -14.43 5.31
N SER A 539 -0.97 -14.16 6.02
CA SER A 539 0.39 -14.54 5.61
C SER A 539 0.54 -16.06 5.48
N LEU A 540 0.06 -16.81 6.48
CA LEU A 540 0.12 -18.27 6.50
C LEU A 540 -0.74 -18.90 5.39
N TRP A 541 -1.96 -18.42 5.20
CA TRP A 541 -2.87 -18.94 4.18
C TRP A 541 -2.37 -18.67 2.76
N ARG A 542 -1.89 -17.44 2.47
CA ARG A 542 -1.33 -17.11 1.16
C ARG A 542 -0.10 -17.95 0.84
N TYR A 543 0.78 -18.14 1.83
CA TYR A 543 1.95 -19.00 1.65
C TYR A 543 1.54 -20.44 1.34
N GLU A 544 0.62 -21.00 2.13
CA GLU A 544 0.13 -22.37 1.94
C GLU A 544 -0.55 -22.54 0.58
N ALA A 545 -1.38 -21.57 0.16
CA ALA A 545 -2.05 -21.59 -1.14
C ALA A 545 -1.05 -21.50 -2.31
N GLY A 546 -0.10 -20.58 -2.23
CA GLY A 546 0.96 -20.42 -3.23
C GLY A 546 1.85 -21.66 -3.32
N LYS A 547 2.31 -22.18 -2.18
CA LYS A 547 3.09 -23.42 -2.08
C LYS A 547 2.36 -24.59 -2.74
N ASN A 548 1.10 -24.83 -2.37
CA ASN A 548 0.31 -25.93 -2.93
C ASN A 548 0.12 -25.79 -4.44
N ARG A 549 -0.01 -24.55 -4.94
CA ARG A 549 -0.11 -24.28 -6.37
C ARG A 549 1.21 -24.55 -7.10
N VAL A 550 2.35 -24.11 -6.55
CA VAL A 550 3.68 -24.41 -7.10
C VAL A 550 3.92 -25.92 -7.13
N GLU A 551 3.69 -26.63 -6.03
CA GLU A 551 3.85 -28.08 -5.99
C GLU A 551 2.92 -28.83 -6.94
N SER A 552 1.72 -28.30 -7.18
CA SER A 552 0.81 -28.84 -8.19
C SER A 552 1.37 -28.71 -9.61
N LEU A 553 2.04 -27.60 -9.93
CA LEU A 553 2.71 -27.41 -11.22
C LEU A 553 3.88 -28.40 -11.38
N LEU A 554 4.64 -28.62 -10.31
CA LEU A 554 5.73 -29.60 -10.28
C LEU A 554 5.22 -31.03 -10.50
N ARG A 555 4.12 -31.43 -9.85
CA ARG A 555 3.56 -32.79 -10.03
C ARG A 555 2.97 -33.02 -11.42
N ALA A 556 2.47 -31.99 -12.08
CA ALA A 556 1.97 -32.08 -13.45
C ALA A 556 3.09 -32.26 -14.49
N HIS A 557 4.34 -32.08 -14.07
CA HIS A 557 5.49 -32.09 -14.94
C HIS A 557 6.00 -33.50 -15.28
N ARG A 558 6.48 -33.71 -16.51
CA ARG A 558 7.07 -34.97 -16.95
C ARG A 558 8.59 -34.94 -16.77
N PRO A 559 9.22 -36.00 -16.24
CA PRO A 559 10.68 -36.04 -16.09
C PRO A 559 11.41 -35.69 -17.40
N GLY A 560 12.40 -34.77 -17.32
CA GLY A 560 13.22 -34.36 -18.46
C GLY A 560 12.63 -33.23 -19.32
N GLN A 561 11.53 -32.60 -18.92
CA GLN A 561 11.03 -31.38 -19.54
C GLN A 561 11.29 -30.17 -18.61
N ARG A 562 10.90 -28.95 -19.01
CA ARG A 562 10.83 -27.79 -18.12
C ARG A 562 9.45 -27.69 -17.49
N VAL A 563 9.33 -27.29 -16.23
CA VAL A 563 8.03 -27.16 -15.52
C VAL A 563 7.09 -26.22 -16.29
N GLY A 564 7.67 -25.22 -16.97
CA GLY A 564 6.97 -24.37 -17.92
C GLY A 564 6.31 -23.16 -17.26
N ILE A 565 6.86 -22.68 -16.14
CA ILE A 565 6.39 -21.44 -15.52
C ILE A 565 6.74 -20.28 -16.45
N ASP A 566 5.72 -19.64 -17.00
CA ASP A 566 5.78 -18.45 -17.82
C ASP A 566 5.01 -17.29 -17.15
N GLN A 567 4.85 -16.17 -17.85
CA GLN A 567 4.10 -15.01 -17.34
C GLN A 567 2.67 -15.38 -16.91
N ALA A 568 1.97 -16.22 -17.67
CA ALA A 568 0.59 -16.59 -17.36
C ALA A 568 0.53 -17.48 -16.10
N ALA A 569 1.50 -18.39 -15.94
CA ALA A 569 1.63 -19.19 -14.74
C ALA A 569 1.93 -18.33 -13.50
N VAL A 570 2.84 -17.35 -13.60
CA VAL A 570 3.13 -16.39 -12.52
C VAL A 570 1.90 -15.54 -12.19
N GLN A 571 1.18 -15.02 -13.19
CA GLN A 571 -0.07 -14.31 -12.96
C GLN A 571 -1.10 -15.19 -12.23
N GLY A 572 -1.23 -16.46 -12.61
CA GLY A 572 -2.12 -17.41 -11.92
C GLY A 572 -1.70 -17.69 -10.47
N LEU A 573 -0.40 -17.69 -10.18
CA LEU A 573 0.13 -17.77 -8.80
C LEU A 573 -0.24 -16.51 -8.01
N LEU A 574 -0.04 -15.32 -8.58
CA LEU A 574 -0.41 -14.04 -7.96
C LEU A 574 -1.92 -13.92 -7.72
N GLN A 575 -2.75 -14.47 -8.60
CA GLN A 575 -4.19 -14.60 -8.38
C GLN A 575 -4.55 -15.57 -7.25
N THR A 576 -3.80 -16.67 -7.13
CA THR A 576 -3.99 -17.68 -6.07
C THR A 576 -3.74 -17.10 -4.68
N VAL A 577 -2.75 -16.21 -4.57
CA VAL A 577 -2.36 -15.57 -3.29
C VAL A 577 -2.92 -14.15 -3.13
N ALA A 578 -3.85 -13.73 -4.00
CA ALA A 578 -4.46 -12.40 -3.91
C ALA A 578 -5.19 -12.22 -2.57
N HIS A 579 -4.97 -11.07 -1.94
CA HIS A 579 -5.57 -10.79 -0.63
C HIS A 579 -7.05 -10.40 -0.72
N GLY A 580 -7.52 -9.94 -1.88
CA GLY A 580 -8.81 -9.24 -2.04
C GLY A 580 -8.69 -7.72 -1.80
N MET A 581 -7.48 -7.21 -1.61
CA MET A 581 -7.15 -5.77 -1.48
C MET A 581 -5.81 -5.43 -2.16
N THR A 582 -5.41 -6.18 -3.19
CA THR A 582 -4.12 -5.99 -3.89
C THR A 582 -4.15 -4.71 -4.72
N GLU A 583 -3.41 -3.68 -4.33
CA GLU A 583 -3.44 -2.37 -5.01
C GLU A 583 -2.70 -2.41 -6.34
N HIS A 584 -1.58 -3.12 -6.38
CA HIS A 584 -0.80 -3.34 -7.60
C HIS A 584 -0.10 -4.70 -7.58
N SER A 585 0.15 -5.21 -8.78
CA SER A 585 0.80 -6.49 -9.01
C SER A 585 1.82 -6.37 -10.14
N ILE A 586 3.01 -6.92 -9.93
CA ILE A 586 4.17 -6.69 -10.80
C ILE A 586 4.79 -8.03 -11.14
N ILE A 587 5.08 -8.26 -12.41
CA ILE A 587 5.88 -9.39 -12.90
C ILE A 587 7.14 -8.81 -13.54
N THR A 588 8.32 -9.29 -13.15
CA THR A 588 9.57 -8.84 -13.78
C THR A 588 10.29 -9.96 -14.49
N PHE A 589 11.06 -9.59 -15.50
CA PHE A 589 11.88 -10.47 -16.32
C PHE A 589 13.33 -9.96 -16.30
N PRO A 590 14.12 -10.30 -15.25
CA PRO A 590 15.52 -9.90 -15.10
C PRO A 590 16.35 -10.00 -16.39
N ASP A 591 16.36 -11.16 -17.06
CA ASP A 591 17.12 -11.41 -18.28
C ASP A 591 16.77 -10.47 -19.44
N ARG A 592 15.49 -10.10 -19.54
CA ARG A 592 14.97 -9.25 -20.60
C ARG A 592 14.96 -7.78 -20.22
N ARG A 593 15.33 -7.45 -18.97
CA ARG A 593 15.23 -6.10 -18.40
C ARG A 593 13.83 -5.52 -18.68
N ALA A 594 12.80 -6.26 -18.27
CA ALA A 594 11.41 -5.91 -18.55
C ALA A 594 10.51 -6.12 -17.33
N VAL A 595 9.39 -5.43 -17.33
CA VAL A 595 8.39 -5.46 -16.26
C VAL A 595 6.99 -5.41 -16.84
N ALA A 596 6.04 -6.10 -16.22
CA ALA A 596 4.63 -6.02 -16.52
C ALA A 596 3.89 -5.60 -15.25
N VAL A 597 3.06 -4.56 -15.35
CA VAL A 597 2.41 -3.91 -14.20
C VAL A 597 0.90 -3.96 -14.34
N ALA A 598 0.22 -4.39 -13.29
CA ALA A 598 -1.22 -4.28 -13.13
C ALA A 598 -1.54 -3.43 -11.90
N VAL A 599 -2.54 -2.55 -12.02
CA VAL A 599 -3.01 -1.68 -10.93
C VAL A 599 -4.51 -1.95 -10.74
N ALA A 600 -4.96 -1.97 -9.49
CA ALA A 600 -6.36 -2.15 -9.14
C ALA A 600 -7.25 -1.08 -9.78
N ASP A 601 -8.53 -1.43 -9.94
CA ASP A 601 -9.53 -0.48 -10.44
C ASP A 601 -10.00 0.41 -9.28
N PRO A 602 -9.87 1.74 -9.37
CA PRO A 602 -10.36 2.62 -8.33
C PRO A 602 -11.88 2.49 -8.11
N ASN A 603 -12.67 2.03 -9.07
CA ASN A 603 -14.13 1.84 -8.88
C ASN A 603 -14.55 0.36 -8.88
N GLY A 604 -13.61 -0.56 -8.78
CA GLY A 604 -13.87 -2.00 -8.88
C GLY A 604 -13.24 -2.80 -7.75
N MET A 605 -13.09 -4.10 -8.00
CA MET A 605 -12.42 -5.01 -7.08
C MET A 605 -10.95 -4.59 -6.89
N TRP A 606 -10.52 -4.50 -5.63
CA TRP A 606 -9.13 -4.25 -5.25
C TRP A 606 -8.29 -5.51 -5.44
N ASP A 607 -8.15 -5.96 -6.68
CA ASP A 607 -7.33 -7.12 -6.99
C ASP A 607 -6.62 -6.93 -8.33
N ALA A 608 -5.53 -6.16 -8.28
CA ALA A 608 -4.62 -5.95 -9.41
C ALA A 608 -4.25 -7.24 -10.18
N PRO A 609 -4.05 -8.44 -9.56
CA PRO A 609 -3.67 -9.65 -10.28
C PRO A 609 -4.69 -10.14 -11.34
N TYR A 610 -5.94 -9.69 -11.23
CA TYR A 610 -7.02 -10.02 -12.17
C TYR A 610 -7.20 -8.96 -13.27
N ARG A 611 -6.39 -7.89 -13.23
CA ARG A 611 -6.37 -6.86 -14.25
C ARG A 611 -5.40 -7.23 -15.37
N GLU A 612 -5.50 -6.50 -16.47
CA GLU A 612 -4.53 -6.60 -17.56
C GLU A 612 -3.18 -6.05 -17.11
N TYR A 613 -2.11 -6.80 -17.40
CA TYR A 613 -0.74 -6.37 -17.12
C TYR A 613 -0.21 -5.58 -18.30
N THR A 614 0.22 -4.34 -18.04
CA THR A 614 0.83 -3.46 -19.04
C THR A 614 2.33 -3.74 -19.10
N PRO A 615 2.89 -4.18 -20.24
CA PRO A 615 4.30 -4.53 -20.36
C PRO A 615 5.17 -3.33 -20.74
N PHE A 616 6.39 -3.31 -20.21
CA PHE A 616 7.44 -2.33 -20.47
C PHE A 616 8.81 -3.02 -20.54
N THR A 617 9.68 -2.55 -21.43
CA THR A 617 11.11 -2.84 -21.34
C THR A 617 11.84 -1.66 -20.70
N LEU A 618 12.96 -1.91 -20.02
CA LEU A 618 13.78 -0.82 -19.47
C LEU A 618 14.39 0.04 -20.56
N ASP A 619 14.74 -0.54 -21.71
CA ASP A 619 15.24 0.24 -22.86
C ASP A 619 14.14 1.19 -23.39
N GLU A 620 12.89 0.74 -23.48
CA GLU A 620 11.73 1.60 -23.81
C GLU A 620 11.61 2.73 -22.77
N ILE A 621 11.53 2.37 -21.49
CA ILE A 621 11.34 3.35 -20.40
C ILE A 621 12.50 4.35 -20.38
N PHE A 622 13.76 3.92 -20.44
CA PHE A 622 14.89 4.85 -20.33
C PHE A 622 15.11 5.70 -21.57
N SER A 623 14.68 5.26 -22.76
CA SER A 623 14.76 6.08 -23.99
C SER A 623 13.96 7.40 -23.88
N HIS A 624 12.98 7.44 -22.97
CA HIS A 624 12.19 8.62 -22.71
C HIS A 624 12.99 9.76 -22.04
N PHE A 625 14.14 9.50 -21.43
CA PHE A 625 15.06 10.55 -20.99
C PHE A 625 15.71 11.32 -22.14
N ASP A 626 15.79 10.71 -23.33
CA ASP A 626 16.47 11.26 -24.50
C ASP A 626 15.51 11.98 -25.47
N LEU A 627 14.21 11.97 -25.17
CA LEU A 627 13.21 12.72 -25.91
C LEU A 627 13.40 14.22 -25.63
N GLN A 628 14.07 14.92 -26.55
CA GLN A 628 14.13 16.39 -26.53
C GLN A 628 12.73 16.97 -26.70
N ASP A 629 12.36 17.87 -25.79
CA ASP A 629 11.03 18.50 -25.66
C ASP A 629 10.37 18.86 -27.00
N ILE A 630 9.22 18.24 -27.26
CA ILE A 630 8.15 18.90 -28.00
C ILE A 630 7.14 19.27 -26.92
N PHE A 631 6.95 20.58 -26.69
CA PHE A 631 6.03 21.22 -25.72
C PHE A 631 6.60 21.48 -24.31
N GLU A 632 7.34 22.58 -24.16
CA GLU A 632 7.40 23.32 -22.88
C GLU A 632 6.02 23.92 -22.59
N VAL A 633 5.34 23.44 -21.56
CA VAL A 633 4.23 24.18 -20.92
C VAL A 633 4.77 24.79 -19.64
N ASN A 634 5.12 26.08 -19.70
CA ASN A 634 5.45 26.86 -18.51
C ASN A 634 4.19 26.99 -17.64
N TYR A 635 4.22 26.39 -16.45
CA TYR A 635 3.25 26.69 -15.39
C TYR A 635 3.53 28.09 -14.84
N VAL A 636 2.52 28.96 -14.85
CA VAL A 636 2.50 30.24 -14.13
C VAL A 636 1.57 30.11 -12.94
#